data_AF-A0A819AXP2-F1
#
_entry.id   AF-A0A819AXP2-F1
#
_cell.length_a   1.000
_cell.length_b   1.000
_cell.length_c   1.000
_cell.angle_alpha   90.00
_cell.angle_beta   90.00
_cell.angle_gamma   90.00
#
_symmetry.space_group_name_H-M   'P 1'
#
loop_
_entity.id
_entity.type
_entity.pdbx_description
1 polymer ?
#
loop_
_entity_poly.entity_id
_entity_poly.type
_entity_poly.pdbx_seq_one_letter_code
_entity_poly.pdbx_strand_id
1 'polypeptide(L)'
;MLPYSTIYIFIFVFVWIDHLNTQLPCDIAKFPHGHACQCTDDYCDTITPLGTLPFGQAALYESTSENAGTHRLTRLTNLSFHKEIDPNISTVIQINDKTKYQTIIGFGGAFTDASSIVAHDLSVNLQKILLAQYFGEQGINYNIGRIPMAGCDFSTYTYTYDSVANDFELQHFSIEMDLSIKIPFIQSAITMSNETIYFFGSPWNGPDWLKNQSNPVGTLNGVPGDKYHKTWARYFSKFIEAYEAEGISIWGITTQNEYSQVKDFDGLFYTTEQLADFIRIDLGPELRSKHPSVKIMTYDDDMVLLFLKIDRMIQRNRTIDQYIDGIAVHWYATEDMTFPDFYELFLTKLEYPEFFYLPTEACEGYMKINKGPRLGMWKRGIHYALSIIGDLLVGASGWTDWNIVLDLQGGPNHIRNFVDSPIIANTSSGTVFYKNPMYYAMGHFSKFIPRNSIRLGMKVLKQEKQHARIEPLKIVSILTPMKQMVIVALNHDRITTQSVQILDSNQGYLTLALLPKSIQTIVYDVAS
;
A
#
# COMPACT_ATOMS: atom_id res chain seq x y z
N MET A 1 53.89 -36.90 50.97
CA MET A 1 52.92 -37.43 49.99
C MET A 1 51.69 -36.53 50.01
N LEU A 2 51.56 -35.68 49.00
CA LEU A 2 50.35 -34.90 48.70
C LEU A 2 50.06 -35.14 47.22
N PRO A 3 48.82 -35.49 46.82
CA PRO A 3 48.54 -35.91 45.46
C PRO A 3 48.36 -34.71 44.53
N TYR A 4 48.94 -34.80 43.34
CA TYR A 4 48.68 -33.86 42.24
C TYR A 4 47.23 -34.07 41.74
N SER A 5 46.42 -33.01 41.77
CA SER A 5 45.12 -32.98 41.11
C SER A 5 45.28 -32.35 39.73
N THR A 6 45.04 -33.14 38.69
CA THR A 6 45.06 -32.69 37.29
C THR A 6 43.71 -32.06 36.98
N ILE A 7 43.67 -30.74 36.76
CA ILE A 7 42.47 -30.02 36.35
C ILE A 7 42.33 -30.14 34.83
N TYR A 8 41.27 -30.80 34.37
CA TYR A 8 40.88 -30.80 32.95
C TYR A 8 40.07 -29.53 32.67
N ILE A 9 40.66 -28.61 31.90
CA ILE A 9 39.94 -27.44 31.37
C ILE A 9 39.15 -27.89 30.14
N PHE A 10 37.84 -28.05 30.29
CA PHE A 10 36.93 -28.20 29.17
C PHE A 10 36.71 -26.82 28.52
N ILE A 11 37.36 -26.59 27.38
CA ILE A 11 37.09 -25.43 26.54
C ILE A 11 35.78 -25.72 25.79
N PHE A 12 34.69 -25.14 26.26
CA PHE A 12 33.45 -25.07 25.50
C PHE A 12 33.63 -24.01 24.40
N VAL A 13 33.89 -24.45 23.17
CA VAL A 13 33.76 -23.61 21.99
C VAL A 13 32.26 -23.46 21.73
N PHE A 14 31.68 -22.34 22.17
CA PHE A 14 30.38 -21.92 21.67
C PHE A 14 30.56 -21.51 20.21
N VAL A 15 30.24 -22.42 19.29
CA VAL A 15 29.99 -22.05 17.90
C VAL A 15 28.65 -21.31 17.90
N TRP A 16 28.70 -19.98 17.86
CA TRP A 16 27.57 -19.19 17.41
C TRP A 16 27.34 -19.55 15.95
N ILE A 17 26.37 -20.44 15.69
CA ILE A 17 25.83 -20.61 14.36
C ILE A 17 24.87 -19.44 14.18
N ASP A 18 25.27 -18.43 13.39
CA ASP A 18 24.39 -17.37 12.91
C ASP A 18 23.29 -17.99 12.03
N HIS A 19 22.27 -18.57 12.66
CA HIS A 19 21.13 -19.16 11.96
C HIS A 19 20.09 -18.11 11.48
N LEU A 20 20.39 -16.81 11.59
CA LEU A 20 19.42 -15.74 11.34
C LEU A 20 19.59 -14.98 10.01
N ASN A 21 20.58 -15.33 9.17
CA ASN A 21 20.89 -14.55 7.96
C ASN A 21 20.60 -15.25 6.62
N THR A 22 19.99 -16.43 6.62
CA THR A 22 19.65 -17.15 5.38
C THR A 22 18.18 -16.97 5.02
N GLN A 23 17.90 -16.52 3.80
CA GLN A 23 16.54 -16.45 3.24
C GLN A 23 15.85 -17.81 3.37
N LEU A 24 14.66 -17.85 3.98
CA LEU A 24 13.74 -18.95 3.74
C LEU A 24 13.11 -18.77 2.35
N PRO A 25 13.34 -19.68 1.39
CA PRO A 25 12.81 -19.55 0.04
C PRO A 25 11.29 -19.77 0.00
N CYS A 26 10.63 -19.24 -1.03
CA CYS A 26 9.22 -19.52 -1.32
C CYS A 26 8.95 -21.03 -1.35
N ASP A 27 8.01 -21.50 -0.53
CA ASP A 27 7.46 -22.85 -0.64
C ASP A 27 6.34 -22.85 -1.69
N ILE A 28 6.66 -23.34 -2.88
CA ILE A 28 5.83 -23.12 -4.07
C ILE A 28 4.60 -24.02 -4.05
N ALA A 29 3.42 -23.40 -4.03
CA ALA A 29 2.14 -24.04 -4.30
C ALA A 29 1.69 -23.76 -5.75
N LYS A 30 1.33 -24.84 -6.47
CA LYS A 30 0.88 -24.79 -7.86
C LYS A 30 -0.63 -24.63 -7.94
N PHE A 31 -1.10 -23.65 -8.72
CA PHE A 31 -2.51 -23.40 -8.98
C PHE A 31 -2.77 -23.28 -10.49
N PRO A 32 -4.03 -23.35 -10.94
CA PRO A 32 -4.36 -23.24 -12.37
C PRO A 32 -3.86 -21.96 -13.05
N HIS A 33 -3.73 -20.86 -12.30
CA HIS A 33 -3.35 -19.54 -12.83
C HIS A 33 -1.86 -19.22 -12.65
N GLY A 34 -1.11 -20.03 -11.91
CA GLY A 34 0.31 -19.84 -11.66
C GLY A 34 0.77 -20.37 -10.31
N HIS A 35 1.78 -19.72 -9.73
CA HIS A 35 2.46 -20.18 -8.52
C HIS A 35 2.37 -19.12 -7.41
N ALA A 36 1.93 -19.55 -6.23
CA ALA A 36 1.95 -18.76 -5.00
C ALA A 36 2.91 -19.38 -3.98
N CYS A 37 3.28 -18.64 -2.96
CA CYS A 37 4.10 -19.15 -1.87
C CYS A 37 3.21 -19.51 -0.69
N GLN A 38 3.23 -20.77 -0.28
CA GLN A 38 2.45 -21.23 0.86
C GLN A 38 3.16 -20.91 2.17
N CYS A 39 2.38 -20.54 3.17
CA CYS A 39 2.83 -20.41 4.54
C CYS A 39 1.92 -21.22 5.45
N THR A 40 2.53 -21.97 6.36
CA THR A 40 1.90 -22.82 7.37
C THR A 40 2.38 -22.41 8.75
N ASP A 41 1.89 -23.08 9.79
CA ASP A 41 2.37 -22.87 11.16
C ASP A 41 3.89 -23.02 11.30
N ASP A 42 4.53 -23.87 10.51
CA ASP A 42 5.94 -24.21 10.70
C ASP A 42 6.88 -23.52 9.70
N TYR A 43 6.32 -22.88 8.66
CA TYR A 43 7.12 -22.36 7.56
C TYR A 43 6.46 -21.18 6.85
N CYS A 44 7.25 -20.14 6.57
CA CYS A 44 6.89 -19.08 5.63
C CYS A 44 8.17 -18.46 5.09
N ASP A 45 8.21 -18.12 3.80
CA ASP A 45 9.39 -17.48 3.22
C ASP A 45 9.63 -16.09 3.78
N THR A 46 10.90 -15.69 3.82
CA THR A 46 11.38 -14.43 4.39
C THR A 46 12.19 -13.65 3.35
N ILE A 47 12.39 -12.36 3.57
CA ILE A 47 13.26 -11.53 2.74
C ILE A 47 14.59 -11.34 3.45
N THR A 48 15.69 -11.60 2.73
CA THR A 48 17.05 -11.39 3.27
C THR A 48 17.27 -9.92 3.57
N PRO A 49 17.67 -9.53 4.80
CA PRO A 49 18.02 -8.15 5.11
C PRO A 49 19.13 -7.61 4.20
N LEU A 50 19.17 -6.29 4.01
CA LEU A 50 20.19 -5.63 3.18
C LEU A 50 21.61 -5.91 3.70
N GLY A 51 21.79 -5.90 5.02
CA GLY A 51 23.11 -5.98 5.66
C GLY A 51 24.00 -4.79 5.29
N THR A 52 25.31 -4.94 5.50
CA THR A 52 26.30 -3.92 5.09
C THR A 52 26.71 -4.12 3.63
N LEU A 53 26.76 -3.04 2.86
CA LEU A 53 27.25 -3.04 1.49
C LEU A 53 28.58 -2.28 1.37
N PRO A 54 29.63 -2.86 0.76
CA PRO A 54 30.82 -2.10 0.42
C PRO A 54 30.52 -0.99 -0.59
N PHE A 55 31.19 0.15 -0.46
CA PHE A 55 31.13 1.22 -1.46
C PHE A 55 31.50 0.69 -2.85
N GLY A 56 30.76 1.07 -3.89
CA GLY A 56 30.94 0.53 -5.24
C GLY A 56 30.27 -0.83 -5.48
N GLN A 57 29.47 -1.33 -4.53
CA GLN A 57 28.56 -2.47 -4.72
C GLN A 57 27.10 -2.07 -4.52
N ALA A 58 26.20 -2.82 -5.14
CA ALA A 58 24.76 -2.70 -4.95
C ALA A 58 24.12 -4.07 -4.70
N ALA A 59 23.19 -4.16 -3.75
CA ALA A 59 22.34 -5.32 -3.59
C ALA A 59 21.29 -5.36 -4.71
N LEU A 60 20.94 -6.58 -5.15
CA LEU A 60 19.89 -6.83 -6.13
C LEU A 60 18.88 -7.82 -5.56
N TYR A 61 17.61 -7.41 -5.53
CA TYR A 61 16.46 -8.26 -5.19
C TYR A 61 15.60 -8.46 -6.42
N GLU A 62 15.23 -9.70 -6.74
CA GLU A 62 14.45 -10.02 -7.93
C GLU A 62 13.19 -10.83 -7.62
N SER A 63 12.11 -10.50 -8.33
CA SER A 63 10.97 -11.39 -8.51
C SER A 63 10.68 -11.56 -10.01
N THR A 64 10.49 -12.80 -10.48
CA THR A 64 10.22 -13.10 -11.90
C THR A 64 9.16 -14.19 -12.10
N SER A 65 8.49 -14.19 -13.26
CA SER A 65 7.68 -15.34 -13.70
C SER A 65 8.51 -16.47 -14.30
N GLU A 66 9.73 -16.17 -14.73
CA GLU A 66 10.68 -17.15 -15.23
C GLU A 66 11.19 -18.06 -14.10
N ASN A 67 11.90 -19.13 -14.43
CA ASN A 67 12.41 -20.12 -13.46
C ASN A 67 11.30 -20.73 -12.57
N ALA A 68 10.15 -21.05 -13.16
CA ALA A 68 8.95 -21.48 -12.45
C ALA A 68 8.41 -20.48 -11.40
N GLY A 69 8.87 -19.23 -11.42
CA GLY A 69 8.52 -18.25 -10.41
C GLY A 69 9.13 -18.53 -9.04
N THR A 70 10.34 -19.07 -9.00
CA THR A 70 11.04 -19.33 -7.72
C THR A 70 11.60 -18.05 -7.10
N HIS A 71 12.00 -17.07 -7.91
CA HIS A 71 12.50 -15.80 -7.39
C HIS A 71 11.33 -14.94 -6.90
N ARG A 72 11.37 -14.63 -5.60
CA ARG A 72 10.31 -13.99 -4.82
C ARG A 72 10.97 -13.07 -3.80
N LEU A 73 11.25 -11.84 -4.22
CA LEU A 73 12.15 -10.91 -3.51
C LEU A 73 13.46 -11.59 -3.13
N THR A 74 14.00 -12.40 -4.05
CA THR A 74 15.21 -13.18 -3.82
C THR A 74 16.42 -12.29 -3.96
N ARG A 75 17.28 -12.28 -2.94
CA ARG A 75 18.55 -11.54 -3.00
C ARG A 75 19.53 -12.30 -3.88
N LEU A 76 19.94 -11.69 -4.98
CA LEU A 76 20.95 -12.21 -5.90
C LEU A 76 22.34 -11.70 -5.51
N THR A 77 23.36 -12.14 -6.26
CA THR A 77 24.73 -11.64 -6.10
C THR A 77 24.77 -10.13 -6.24
N ASN A 78 25.53 -9.46 -5.36
CA ASN A 78 25.73 -8.02 -5.44
C ASN A 78 26.29 -7.63 -6.82
N LEU A 79 25.75 -6.53 -7.36
CA LEU A 79 26.24 -5.89 -8.55
C LEU A 79 27.44 -5.00 -8.20
N SER A 80 28.31 -4.77 -9.18
CA SER A 80 29.47 -3.87 -9.05
C SER A 80 29.35 -2.71 -10.04
N PHE A 81 29.79 -1.53 -9.63
CA PHE A 81 29.84 -0.39 -10.53
C PHE A 81 31.04 -0.47 -11.48
N HIS A 82 30.85 0.04 -12.69
CA HIS A 82 31.84 0.12 -13.76
C HIS A 82 32.10 1.58 -14.14
N LYS A 83 33.34 1.90 -14.57
CA LYS A 83 33.70 3.27 -14.95
C LYS A 83 33.26 3.66 -16.36
N GLU A 84 33.12 2.67 -17.23
CA GLU A 84 32.83 2.87 -18.64
C GLU A 84 31.44 2.36 -18.99
N ILE A 85 30.83 3.03 -19.98
CA ILE A 85 29.58 2.60 -20.60
C ILE A 85 29.81 1.27 -21.34
N ASP A 86 28.86 0.34 -21.26
CA ASP A 86 28.87 -0.87 -22.07
C ASP A 86 28.37 -0.51 -23.47
N PRO A 87 29.22 -0.63 -24.52
CA PRO A 87 28.83 -0.25 -25.87
C PRO A 87 27.67 -1.10 -26.43
N ASN A 88 27.44 -2.30 -25.89
CA ASN A 88 26.38 -3.21 -26.34
C ASN A 88 25.02 -2.88 -25.73
N ILE A 89 24.96 -1.99 -24.73
CA ILE A 89 23.70 -1.60 -24.10
C ILE A 89 23.19 -0.30 -24.74
N SER A 90 21.95 -0.36 -25.23
CA SER A 90 21.32 0.74 -25.97
C SER A 90 20.50 1.69 -25.09
N THR A 91 20.24 1.33 -23.83
CA THR A 91 19.51 2.17 -22.87
C THR A 91 20.40 2.56 -21.70
N VAL A 92 20.62 3.86 -21.54
CA VAL A 92 21.38 4.44 -20.41
C VAL A 92 20.56 5.52 -19.74
N ILE A 93 20.39 5.37 -18.43
CA ILE A 93 19.62 6.29 -17.59
C ILE A 93 20.55 6.86 -16.53
N GLN A 94 20.61 8.17 -16.42
CA GLN A 94 21.34 8.86 -15.37
C GLN A 94 20.40 9.25 -14.24
N ILE A 95 20.81 8.98 -12.99
CA ILE A 95 20.13 9.52 -11.81
C ILE A 95 20.48 11.00 -11.67
N ASN A 96 19.47 11.84 -11.46
CA ASN A 96 19.61 13.27 -11.27
C ASN A 96 19.27 13.64 -9.82
N ASP A 97 20.29 13.56 -8.95
CA ASP A 97 20.22 13.89 -7.53
C ASP A 97 19.87 15.37 -7.24
N LYS A 98 20.05 16.26 -8.23
CA LYS A 98 19.68 17.68 -8.14
C LYS A 98 18.18 17.92 -8.26
N THR A 99 17.43 16.97 -8.83
CA THR A 99 15.98 17.11 -9.00
C THR A 99 15.26 16.23 -7.99
N LYS A 100 14.69 16.87 -6.96
CA LYS A 100 13.91 16.22 -5.91
C LYS A 100 12.43 16.49 -6.14
N TYR A 101 11.60 15.48 -5.94
CA TYR A 101 10.15 15.59 -6.07
C TYR A 101 9.48 15.38 -4.70
N GLN A 102 8.41 14.59 -4.64
CA GLN A 102 7.65 14.35 -3.44
C GLN A 102 8.40 13.48 -2.42
N THR A 103 8.02 13.65 -1.15
CA THR A 103 8.44 12.80 -0.04
C THR A 103 7.45 11.65 0.12
N ILE A 104 7.95 10.45 0.37
CA ILE A 104 7.15 9.24 0.52
C ILE A 104 6.58 9.16 1.94
N ILE A 105 5.26 9.03 2.03
CA ILE A 105 4.47 8.78 3.24
C ILE A 105 4.54 7.30 3.61
N GLY A 106 4.39 6.38 2.65
CA GLY A 106 4.49 4.95 2.92
C GLY A 106 3.66 4.06 2.00
N PHE A 107 3.56 2.79 2.41
CA PHE A 107 2.84 1.74 1.69
C PHE A 107 2.09 0.84 2.68
N GLY A 108 0.94 0.32 2.29
CA GLY A 108 0.09 -0.41 3.22
C GLY A 108 -1.09 -1.12 2.59
N GLY A 109 -2.08 -1.43 3.44
CA GLY A 109 -3.36 -2.00 3.04
C GLY A 109 -4.49 -1.68 4.02
N ALA A 110 -5.69 -2.18 3.74
CA ALA A 110 -6.90 -1.96 4.53
C ALA A 110 -7.15 -3.04 5.59
N PHE A 111 -7.50 -2.56 6.79
CA PHE A 111 -7.94 -3.34 7.95
C PHE A 111 -9.48 -3.43 7.94
N THR A 112 -10.02 -4.13 6.95
CA THR A 112 -11.46 -4.38 6.83
C THR A 112 -11.94 -5.41 7.85
N ASP A 113 -13.26 -5.49 8.05
CA ASP A 113 -13.86 -6.57 8.84
C ASP A 113 -13.51 -7.92 8.24
N ALA A 114 -13.59 -8.06 6.92
CA ALA A 114 -13.20 -9.28 6.20
C ALA A 114 -11.75 -9.68 6.51
N SER A 115 -10.80 -8.75 6.41
CA SER A 115 -9.39 -9.03 6.71
C SER A 115 -9.21 -9.48 8.17
N SER A 116 -9.91 -8.84 9.10
CA SER A 116 -9.83 -9.16 10.52
C SER A 116 -10.45 -10.53 10.84
N ILE A 117 -11.62 -10.84 10.27
CA ILE A 117 -12.30 -12.14 10.42
C ILE A 117 -11.42 -13.25 9.85
N VAL A 118 -10.94 -13.08 8.62
CA VAL A 118 -10.10 -14.08 7.95
C VAL A 118 -8.80 -14.31 8.71
N ALA A 119 -8.19 -13.25 9.25
CA ALA A 119 -7.02 -13.40 10.12
C ALA A 119 -7.36 -14.19 11.39
N HIS A 120 -8.46 -13.89 12.07
CA HIS A 120 -8.88 -14.59 13.29
C HIS A 120 -9.24 -16.07 13.07
N ASP A 121 -9.67 -16.44 11.87
CA ASP A 121 -9.94 -17.84 11.47
C ASP A 121 -8.67 -18.67 11.25
N LEU A 122 -7.49 -18.05 11.21
CA LEU A 122 -6.21 -18.76 11.18
C LEU A 122 -5.79 -19.24 12.57
N SER A 123 -4.93 -20.25 12.63
CA SER A 123 -4.26 -20.65 13.86
C SER A 123 -3.50 -19.47 14.49
N VAL A 124 -3.36 -19.48 15.82
CA VAL A 124 -2.69 -18.40 16.57
C VAL A 124 -1.26 -18.15 16.06
N ASN A 125 -0.55 -19.20 15.64
CA ASN A 125 0.81 -19.03 15.12
C ASN A 125 0.79 -18.45 13.71
N LEU A 126 -0.10 -18.91 12.84
CA LEU A 126 -0.21 -18.40 11.48
C LEU A 126 -0.72 -16.94 11.44
N GLN A 127 -1.53 -16.51 12.41
CA GLN A 127 -1.85 -15.09 12.63
C GLN A 127 -0.60 -14.23 12.85
N LYS A 128 0.32 -14.70 13.71
CA LYS A 128 1.60 -14.01 13.96
C LYS A 128 2.48 -14.00 12.72
N ILE A 129 2.54 -15.11 11.99
CA ILE A 129 3.29 -15.21 10.73
C ILE A 129 2.70 -14.24 9.70
N LEU A 130 1.37 -14.19 9.53
CA LEU A 130 0.69 -13.25 8.62
C LEU A 130 1.10 -11.80 8.93
N LEU A 131 1.02 -11.40 10.19
CA LEU A 131 1.42 -10.06 10.62
C LEU A 131 2.92 -9.81 10.42
N ALA A 132 3.78 -10.80 10.71
CA ALA A 132 5.22 -10.69 10.49
C ALA A 132 5.57 -10.53 9.01
N GLN A 133 4.80 -11.14 8.10
CA GLN A 133 4.98 -10.96 6.66
C GLN A 133 4.67 -9.54 6.21
N TYR A 134 3.62 -8.90 6.72
CA TYR A 134 3.32 -7.52 6.36
C TYR A 134 4.17 -6.49 7.12
N PHE A 135 4.27 -6.62 8.45
CA PHE A 135 4.77 -5.55 9.33
C PHE A 135 6.13 -5.88 9.99
N GLY A 136 6.54 -7.15 9.98
CA GLY A 136 7.78 -7.59 10.63
C GLY A 136 9.01 -7.37 9.77
N GLU A 137 10.19 -7.32 10.41
CA GLU A 137 11.48 -7.03 9.78
C GLU A 137 11.88 -8.04 8.68
N GLN A 138 11.42 -9.28 8.76
CA GLN A 138 11.68 -10.30 7.73
C GLN A 138 10.62 -10.32 6.62
N GLY A 139 9.56 -9.51 6.76
CA GLY A 139 8.49 -9.29 5.79
C GLY A 139 8.72 -8.04 4.95
N ILE A 140 7.62 -7.42 4.50
CA ILE A 140 7.62 -6.29 3.56
C ILE A 140 7.48 -4.91 4.20
N ASN A 141 7.47 -4.81 5.53
CA ASN A 141 7.46 -3.54 6.30
C ASN A 141 6.37 -2.53 5.88
N TYR A 142 5.10 -2.95 5.81
CA TYR A 142 3.98 -2.01 5.69
C TYR A 142 3.97 -0.99 6.82
N ASN A 143 3.63 0.26 6.50
CA ASN A 143 3.57 1.35 7.45
C ASN A 143 2.39 2.31 7.20
N ILE A 144 1.41 1.91 6.39
CA ILE A 144 0.10 2.56 6.25
C ILE A 144 -1.01 1.55 6.57
N GLY A 145 -2.08 1.99 7.22
CA GLY A 145 -3.28 1.19 7.45
C GLY A 145 -4.57 1.96 7.17
N ARG A 146 -5.34 1.54 6.17
CA ARG A 146 -6.68 2.11 5.92
C ARG A 146 -7.70 1.44 6.81
N ILE A 147 -8.54 2.22 7.49
CA ILE A 147 -9.56 1.73 8.41
C ILE A 147 -10.93 2.18 7.87
N PRO A 148 -11.82 1.24 7.49
CA PRO A 148 -13.22 1.57 7.31
C PRO A 148 -13.82 2.14 8.60
N MET A 149 -14.45 3.30 8.50
CA MET A 149 -15.24 3.85 9.59
C MET A 149 -16.60 3.15 9.58
N ALA A 150 -16.77 2.18 10.48
CA ALA A 150 -17.83 1.19 10.57
C ALA A 150 -17.79 0.16 9.44
N GLY A 151 -18.96 -0.30 8.98
CA GLY A 151 -19.08 -1.35 7.97
C GLY A 151 -18.82 -0.85 6.55
N CYS A 152 -18.38 -1.77 5.70
CA CYS A 152 -18.21 -1.59 4.26
C CYS A 152 -18.72 -2.83 3.49
N ASP A 153 -18.55 -2.87 2.17
CA ASP A 153 -18.88 -4.05 1.38
C ASP A 153 -18.13 -5.31 1.87
N PHE A 154 -16.87 -5.16 2.30
CA PHE A 154 -16.06 -6.17 3.01
C PHE A 154 -16.36 -6.29 4.51
N SER A 155 -17.62 -6.09 4.88
CA SER A 155 -18.22 -6.48 6.16
C SER A 155 -19.23 -7.60 5.96
N THR A 156 -19.65 -8.26 7.05
CA THR A 156 -20.66 -9.33 7.01
C THR A 156 -22.10 -8.79 6.89
N TYR A 157 -22.30 -7.50 7.19
CA TYR A 157 -23.53 -6.75 7.01
C TYR A 157 -23.24 -5.24 7.11
N THR A 158 -24.19 -4.40 6.67
CA THR A 158 -24.14 -2.94 6.81
C THR A 158 -24.35 -2.52 8.27
N TYR A 159 -23.45 -1.70 8.82
CA TYR A 159 -23.63 -1.04 10.11
C TYR A 159 -22.91 0.30 10.18
N THR A 160 -23.30 1.11 11.16
CA THR A 160 -22.67 2.39 11.51
C THR A 160 -22.45 2.44 13.03
N TYR A 161 -21.64 3.37 13.52
CA TYR A 161 -21.39 3.53 14.96
C TYR A 161 -22.54 4.18 15.71
N ASP A 162 -23.57 4.70 15.02
CA ASP A 162 -24.73 5.31 15.67
C ASP A 162 -26.03 4.98 14.92
N SER A 163 -26.67 3.89 15.32
CA SER A 163 -27.93 3.44 14.73
C SER A 163 -29.18 4.04 15.39
N VAL A 164 -29.04 4.84 16.46
CA VAL A 164 -30.19 5.38 17.20
C VAL A 164 -30.74 6.61 16.49
N ALA A 165 -32.00 6.52 16.05
CA ALA A 165 -32.61 7.58 15.26
C ALA A 165 -32.64 8.95 15.98
N ASN A 166 -32.27 10.00 15.26
CA ASN A 166 -32.25 11.39 15.73
C ASN A 166 -31.27 11.68 16.88
N ASP A 167 -30.22 10.87 17.05
CA ASP A 167 -29.18 11.13 18.05
C ASP A 167 -28.18 12.21 17.57
N PHE A 168 -28.66 13.43 17.39
CA PHE A 168 -27.84 14.55 16.90
C PHE A 168 -26.65 14.91 17.82
N GLU A 169 -26.68 14.46 19.07
CA GLU A 169 -25.60 14.67 20.05
C GLU A 169 -24.64 13.47 20.11
N LEU A 170 -24.88 12.40 19.33
CA LEU A 170 -24.08 11.18 19.26
C LEU A 170 -23.85 10.53 20.64
N GLN A 171 -24.91 10.47 21.46
CA GLN A 171 -24.86 9.87 22.80
C GLN A 171 -24.72 8.34 22.77
N HIS A 172 -25.18 7.70 21.71
CA HIS A 172 -25.15 6.26 21.48
C HIS A 172 -24.06 5.85 20.48
N PHE A 173 -23.19 6.79 20.07
CA PHE A 173 -22.03 6.47 19.25
C PHE A 173 -21.15 5.43 19.96
N SER A 174 -20.87 4.32 19.27
CA SER A 174 -20.03 3.25 19.80
C SER A 174 -19.29 2.49 18.70
N ILE A 175 -18.01 2.21 18.96
CA ILE A 175 -17.16 1.34 18.14
C ILE A 175 -17.18 -0.13 18.61
N GLU A 176 -18.17 -0.54 19.41
CA GLU A 176 -18.26 -1.89 20.01
C GLU A 176 -17.99 -3.02 19.01
N MET A 177 -18.50 -2.90 17.78
CA MET A 177 -18.27 -3.89 16.72
C MET A 177 -16.78 -4.07 16.42
N ASP A 178 -16.02 -2.97 16.37
CA ASP A 178 -14.60 -2.97 16.05
C ASP A 178 -13.75 -3.56 17.18
N LEU A 179 -14.16 -3.39 18.45
CA LEU A 179 -13.43 -3.86 19.63
C LEU A 179 -13.15 -5.37 19.59
N SER A 180 -14.03 -6.13 18.94
CA SER A 180 -13.92 -7.59 18.83
C SER A 180 -13.22 -8.08 17.57
N ILE A 181 -13.11 -7.25 16.53
CA ILE A 181 -12.59 -7.66 15.21
C ILE A 181 -11.37 -6.82 14.80
N LYS A 182 -11.54 -5.53 14.53
CA LYS A 182 -10.51 -4.67 13.93
C LYS A 182 -9.47 -4.23 14.93
N ILE A 183 -9.89 -3.85 16.14
CA ILE A 183 -8.98 -3.29 17.16
C ILE A 183 -7.89 -4.30 17.55
N PRO A 184 -8.19 -5.58 17.88
CA PRO A 184 -7.14 -6.55 18.21
C PRO A 184 -6.18 -6.82 17.04
N PHE A 185 -6.70 -6.86 15.82
CA PHE A 185 -5.89 -7.07 14.62
C PHE A 185 -4.95 -5.88 14.36
N ILE A 186 -5.45 -4.64 14.48
CA ILE A 186 -4.65 -3.42 14.36
C ILE A 186 -3.58 -3.34 15.45
N GLN A 187 -3.94 -3.57 16.71
CA GLN A 187 -2.99 -3.55 17.83
C GLN A 187 -1.88 -4.60 17.66
N SER A 188 -2.21 -5.76 17.10
CA SER A 188 -1.23 -6.81 16.79
C SER A 188 -0.28 -6.37 15.67
N ALA A 189 -0.77 -5.66 14.64
CA ALA A 189 0.06 -5.06 13.60
C ALA A 189 1.00 -3.97 14.16
N ILE A 190 0.49 -3.10 15.04
CA ILE A 190 1.29 -2.08 15.74
C ILE A 190 2.41 -2.74 16.53
N THR A 191 2.11 -3.81 17.27
CA THR A 191 3.09 -4.55 18.08
C THR A 191 4.16 -5.24 17.22
N MET A 192 3.80 -5.67 16.01
CA MET A 192 4.71 -6.35 15.09
C MET A 192 5.66 -5.37 14.37
N SER A 193 5.24 -4.13 14.15
CA SER A 193 5.99 -3.16 13.37
C SER A 193 7.08 -2.47 14.19
N ASN A 194 8.26 -2.30 13.57
CA ASN A 194 9.32 -1.46 14.12
C ASN A 194 9.16 0.02 13.71
N GLU A 195 8.19 0.35 12.86
CA GLU A 195 7.87 1.71 12.43
C GLU A 195 6.45 2.11 12.84
N THR A 196 6.23 3.40 13.09
CA THR A 196 4.88 3.93 13.32
C THR A 196 4.01 3.75 12.06
N ILE A 197 2.96 2.94 12.18
CA ILE A 197 1.96 2.79 11.13
C ILE A 197 1.08 4.05 11.11
N TYR A 198 0.92 4.68 9.94
CA TYR A 198 -0.03 5.77 9.76
C TYR A 198 -1.39 5.20 9.40
N PHE A 199 -2.30 5.22 10.37
CA PHE A 199 -3.68 4.82 10.15
C PHE A 199 -4.51 5.99 9.62
N PHE A 200 -5.37 5.72 8.64
CA PHE A 200 -6.37 6.69 8.22
C PHE A 200 -7.76 6.09 8.10
N GLY A 201 -8.77 6.86 8.51
CA GLY A 201 -10.17 6.47 8.44
C GLY A 201 -10.83 6.88 7.13
N SER A 202 -11.68 6.03 6.56
CA SER A 202 -12.57 6.39 5.45
C SER A 202 -13.97 5.86 5.72
N PRO A 203 -15.03 6.69 5.69
CA PRO A 203 -16.40 6.19 5.83
C PRO A 203 -16.97 5.78 4.47
N TRP A 204 -17.69 4.66 4.46
CA TRP A 204 -18.51 4.27 3.32
C TRP A 204 -19.90 4.88 3.41
N ASN A 205 -20.50 4.81 4.60
CA ASN A 205 -21.88 5.15 4.81
C ASN A 205 -22.06 5.84 6.18
N GLY A 206 -23.03 6.75 6.25
CA GLY A 206 -23.44 7.38 7.50
C GLY A 206 -24.69 6.73 8.08
N PRO A 207 -25.01 7.00 9.37
CA PRO A 207 -26.27 6.56 9.98
C PRO A 207 -27.49 6.80 9.10
N ASP A 208 -28.38 5.81 8.99
CA ASP A 208 -29.53 5.89 8.09
C ASP A 208 -30.47 7.07 8.41
N TRP A 209 -30.58 7.46 9.69
CA TRP A 209 -31.39 8.60 10.12
C TRP A 209 -30.78 9.97 9.76
N LEU A 210 -29.49 10.01 9.37
CA LEU A 210 -28.86 11.20 8.80
C LEU A 210 -29.10 11.35 7.29
N LYS A 211 -29.67 10.34 6.62
CA LYS A 211 -29.81 10.28 5.16
C LYS A 211 -31.24 10.50 4.67
N ASN A 212 -31.38 10.96 3.42
CA ASN A 212 -32.67 11.25 2.77
C ASN A 212 -33.30 10.06 2.01
N GLN A 213 -32.57 8.96 1.81
CA GLN A 213 -33.04 7.76 1.11
C GLN A 213 -32.92 6.52 2.00
N SER A 214 -33.77 5.52 1.74
CA SER A 214 -33.65 4.19 2.33
C SER A 214 -32.48 3.44 1.68
N ASN A 215 -31.46 3.13 2.48
CA ASN A 215 -30.43 2.08 2.37
C ASN A 215 -30.41 1.26 1.05
N PRO A 216 -29.26 1.11 0.34
CA PRO A 216 -27.89 1.25 0.87
C PRO A 216 -27.15 2.54 0.51
N VAL A 217 -27.61 3.29 -0.49
CA VAL A 217 -27.04 4.60 -0.86
C VAL A 217 -28.02 5.73 -0.55
N GLY A 218 -27.50 6.85 -0.04
CA GLY A 218 -28.27 8.08 0.14
C GLY A 218 -27.39 9.31 0.16
N THR A 219 -28.00 10.48 0.30
CA THR A 219 -27.29 11.74 0.59
C THR A 219 -27.63 12.16 2.01
N LEU A 220 -26.77 12.96 2.64
CA LEU A 220 -27.14 13.59 3.92
C LEU A 220 -28.42 14.41 3.76
N ASN A 221 -29.24 14.39 4.81
CA ASN A 221 -30.40 15.26 4.95
C ASN A 221 -29.96 16.72 5.07
N GLY A 222 -30.82 17.62 4.58
CA GLY A 222 -30.63 19.06 4.73
C GLY A 222 -29.45 19.61 3.94
N VAL A 223 -28.72 20.59 4.51
CA VAL A 223 -27.65 21.33 3.80
C VAL A 223 -26.44 21.59 4.71
N PRO A 224 -25.23 21.75 4.15
CA PRO A 224 -24.03 22.09 4.92
C PRO A 224 -24.25 23.26 5.90
N GLY A 225 -23.75 23.13 7.13
CA GLY A 225 -23.95 24.05 8.25
C GLY A 225 -25.17 23.76 9.14
N ASP A 226 -26.06 22.85 8.72
CA ASP A 226 -27.20 22.45 9.52
C ASP A 226 -26.88 21.37 10.56
N LYS A 227 -27.90 20.89 11.28
CA LYS A 227 -27.73 19.87 12.32
C LYS A 227 -27.26 18.51 11.77
N TYR A 228 -27.63 18.13 10.55
CA TYR A 228 -27.28 16.83 9.97
C TYR A 228 -25.80 16.81 9.60
N HIS A 229 -25.33 17.84 8.89
CA HIS A 229 -23.94 17.95 8.45
C HIS A 229 -22.98 18.18 9.61
N LYS A 230 -23.37 19.00 10.60
CA LYS A 230 -22.60 19.16 11.84
C LYS A 230 -22.50 17.88 12.65
N THR A 231 -23.59 17.10 12.70
CA THR A 231 -23.57 15.79 13.38
C THR A 231 -22.64 14.82 12.65
N TRP A 232 -22.68 14.81 11.31
CA TRP A 232 -21.77 14.00 10.52
C TRP A 232 -20.30 14.41 10.74
N ALA A 233 -19.97 15.70 10.77
CA ALA A 233 -18.61 16.15 11.12
C ALA A 233 -18.19 15.69 12.53
N ARG A 234 -19.06 15.78 13.54
CA ARG A 234 -18.80 15.27 14.89
C ARG A 234 -18.61 13.74 14.92
N TYR A 235 -19.26 13.00 14.03
CA TYR A 235 -19.09 11.55 13.91
C TYR A 235 -17.63 11.19 13.56
N PHE A 236 -16.97 11.98 12.69
CA PHE A 236 -15.53 11.83 12.44
C PHE A 236 -14.70 12.11 13.70
N SER A 237 -15.01 13.19 14.44
CA SER A 237 -14.34 13.50 15.71
C SER A 237 -14.46 12.34 16.72
N LYS A 238 -15.67 11.78 16.86
CA LYS A 238 -15.94 10.64 17.74
C LYS A 238 -15.20 9.38 17.32
N PHE A 239 -15.09 9.10 16.03
CA PHE A 239 -14.28 7.98 15.53
C PHE A 239 -12.80 8.15 15.91
N ILE A 240 -12.23 9.34 15.69
CA ILE A 240 -10.83 9.64 16.04
C ILE A 240 -10.62 9.44 17.55
N GLU A 241 -11.46 10.08 18.37
CA GLU A 241 -11.40 9.98 19.84
C GLU A 241 -11.52 8.53 20.33
N ALA A 242 -12.42 7.74 19.75
CA ALA A 242 -12.64 6.35 20.15
C ALA A 242 -11.46 5.44 19.78
N TYR A 243 -10.88 5.58 18.59
CA TYR A 243 -9.71 4.79 18.19
C TYR A 243 -8.44 5.19 18.96
N GLU A 244 -8.26 6.48 19.24
CA GLU A 244 -7.14 6.96 20.07
C GLU A 244 -7.24 6.46 21.51
N ALA A 245 -8.46 6.33 22.06
CA ALA A 245 -8.68 5.72 23.37
C ALA A 245 -8.25 4.25 23.43
N GLU A 246 -8.31 3.53 22.31
CA GLU A 246 -7.79 2.16 22.14
C GLU A 246 -6.29 2.12 21.78
N GLY A 247 -5.60 3.26 21.85
CA GLY A 247 -4.16 3.37 21.57
C GLY A 247 -3.81 3.40 20.08
N ILE A 248 -4.79 3.64 19.19
CA ILE A 248 -4.59 3.69 17.74
C ILE A 248 -4.65 5.15 17.29
N SER A 249 -3.47 5.76 17.08
CA SER A 249 -3.40 7.13 16.57
C SER A 249 -3.87 7.23 15.12
N ILE A 250 -4.86 8.09 14.88
CA ILE A 250 -5.37 8.36 13.53
C ILE A 250 -4.51 9.47 12.92
N TRP A 251 -3.73 9.12 11.90
CA TRP A 251 -2.90 10.07 11.14
C TRP A 251 -3.74 10.93 10.20
N GLY A 252 -4.78 10.36 9.59
CA GLY A 252 -5.62 11.07 8.65
C GLY A 252 -7.03 10.52 8.51
N ILE A 253 -7.87 11.23 7.77
CA ILE A 253 -9.18 10.77 7.32
C ILE A 253 -9.36 11.12 5.86
N THR A 254 -10.13 10.32 5.13
CA THR A 254 -10.68 10.73 3.84
C THR A 254 -12.09 11.26 4.03
N THR A 255 -12.51 12.18 3.16
CA THR A 255 -13.79 12.89 3.37
C THR A 255 -15.02 12.02 3.12
N GLN A 256 -14.90 11.01 2.26
CA GLN A 256 -15.93 10.04 1.92
C GLN A 256 -15.35 9.03 0.92
N ASN A 257 -15.48 7.72 1.17
CA ASN A 257 -15.16 6.69 0.18
C ASN A 257 -16.06 6.83 -1.06
N GLU A 258 -15.47 6.96 -2.23
CA GLU A 258 -16.13 6.94 -3.54
C GLU A 258 -17.37 7.85 -3.63
N TYR A 259 -17.22 9.09 -3.17
CA TYR A 259 -18.32 10.03 -2.98
C TYR A 259 -19.19 10.27 -4.22
N SER A 260 -18.64 10.07 -5.42
CA SER A 260 -19.33 10.35 -6.68
C SER A 260 -20.01 9.13 -7.29
N GLN A 261 -19.84 7.95 -6.70
CA GLN A 261 -20.40 6.69 -7.20
C GLN A 261 -21.75 6.37 -6.52
N VAL A 262 -22.75 6.03 -7.33
CA VAL A 262 -24.01 5.44 -6.84
C VAL A 262 -23.93 3.94 -7.09
N LYS A 263 -23.49 3.19 -6.08
CA LYS A 263 -23.39 1.72 -6.13
C LYS A 263 -24.59 1.06 -5.45
N ASP A 264 -24.80 -0.23 -5.67
CA ASP A 264 -25.90 -0.98 -5.03
C ASP A 264 -25.56 -1.42 -3.58
N PHE A 265 -24.64 -0.72 -2.89
CA PHE A 265 -24.14 -1.07 -1.56
C PHE A 265 -23.77 0.17 -0.72
N ASP A 266 -23.25 -0.04 0.50
CA ASP A 266 -22.90 1.01 1.47
C ASP A 266 -22.24 2.24 0.81
N GLY A 267 -22.95 3.37 0.82
CA GLY A 267 -22.47 4.59 0.19
C GLY A 267 -23.18 5.85 0.69
N LEU A 268 -22.44 6.96 0.70
CA LEU A 268 -22.97 8.30 0.94
C LEU A 268 -22.57 9.20 -0.23
N PHE A 269 -23.56 9.52 -1.07
CA PHE A 269 -23.35 10.29 -2.29
C PHE A 269 -23.23 11.79 -2.01
N TYR A 270 -22.27 12.43 -2.68
CA TYR A 270 -22.13 13.88 -2.77
C TYR A 270 -21.93 14.30 -4.23
N THR A 271 -22.50 15.44 -4.62
CA THR A 271 -21.89 16.20 -5.72
C THR A 271 -20.55 16.78 -5.26
N THR A 272 -19.67 17.11 -6.20
CA THR A 272 -18.36 17.72 -5.87
C THR A 272 -18.52 19.02 -5.08
N GLU A 273 -19.55 19.82 -5.41
CA GLU A 273 -19.87 21.07 -4.72
C GLU A 273 -20.43 20.83 -3.32
N GLN A 274 -21.25 19.79 -3.12
CA GLN A 274 -21.76 19.42 -1.79
C GLN A 274 -20.63 18.94 -0.88
N LEU A 275 -19.71 18.12 -1.40
CA LEU A 275 -18.53 17.67 -0.66
C LEU A 275 -17.64 18.86 -0.29
N ALA A 276 -17.40 19.78 -1.23
CA ALA A 276 -16.65 21.00 -0.98
C ALA A 276 -17.26 21.85 0.14
N ASP A 277 -18.59 22.06 0.10
CA ASP A 277 -19.29 22.84 1.12
C ASP A 277 -19.33 22.11 2.47
N PHE A 278 -19.46 20.79 2.51
CA PHE A 278 -19.36 19.99 3.75
C PHE A 278 -17.96 20.11 4.39
N ILE A 279 -16.89 19.97 3.61
CA ILE A 279 -15.51 20.13 4.09
C ILE A 279 -15.31 21.53 4.67
N ARG A 280 -15.73 22.56 3.93
CA ARG A 280 -15.47 23.95 4.31
C ARG A 280 -16.32 24.40 5.51
N ILE A 281 -17.58 24.01 5.58
CA ILE A 281 -18.54 24.54 6.56
C ILE A 281 -18.55 23.71 7.84
N ASP A 282 -18.39 22.39 7.74
CA ASP A 282 -18.64 21.47 8.85
C ASP A 282 -17.39 20.66 9.24
N LEU A 283 -16.89 19.79 8.35
CA LEU A 283 -15.82 18.84 8.69
C LEU A 283 -14.49 19.53 9.00
N GLY A 284 -14.06 20.46 8.15
CA GLY A 284 -12.81 21.20 8.30
C GLY A 284 -12.75 21.99 9.61
N PRO A 285 -13.74 22.84 9.92
CA PRO A 285 -13.81 23.55 11.20
C PRO A 285 -13.83 22.62 12.43
N GLU A 286 -14.60 21.52 12.40
CA GLU A 286 -14.65 20.55 13.49
C GLU A 286 -13.26 19.94 13.74
N LEU A 287 -12.65 19.37 12.69
CA LEU A 287 -11.36 18.69 12.81
C LEU A 287 -10.21 19.66 13.10
N ARG A 288 -10.16 20.85 12.52
CA ARG A 288 -9.12 21.84 12.89
C ARG A 288 -9.26 22.35 14.32
N SER A 289 -10.47 22.35 14.89
CA SER A 289 -10.69 22.74 16.28
C SER A 289 -10.38 21.61 17.27
N LYS A 290 -10.70 20.36 16.94
CA LYS A 290 -10.63 19.22 17.86
C LYS A 290 -9.38 18.36 17.66
N HIS A 291 -8.97 18.20 16.40
CA HIS A 291 -7.96 17.25 15.93
C HIS A 291 -6.98 17.93 14.95
N PRO A 292 -6.32 19.03 15.33
CA PRO A 292 -5.58 19.89 14.39
C PRO A 292 -4.42 19.19 13.66
N SER A 293 -3.90 18.08 14.19
CA SER A 293 -2.84 17.27 13.57
C SER A 293 -3.34 16.27 12.54
N VAL A 294 -4.63 15.91 12.56
CA VAL A 294 -5.20 14.89 11.67
C VAL A 294 -5.29 15.44 10.26
N LYS A 295 -4.75 14.67 9.31
CA LYS A 295 -4.74 15.02 7.88
C LYS A 295 -6.11 14.79 7.26
N ILE A 296 -6.60 15.77 6.52
CA ILE A 296 -7.86 15.63 5.77
C ILE A 296 -7.51 15.43 4.31
N MET A 297 -7.86 14.26 3.79
CA MET A 297 -7.69 13.89 2.39
C MET A 297 -9.05 13.97 1.70
N THR A 298 -9.18 14.79 0.68
CA THR A 298 -10.42 14.84 -0.10
C THR A 298 -10.39 13.85 -1.26
N TYR A 299 -11.47 13.80 -2.04
CA TYR A 299 -11.67 12.94 -3.20
C TYR A 299 -11.92 11.47 -2.86
N ASP A 300 -10.89 10.65 -2.62
CA ASP A 300 -11.01 9.22 -2.26
C ASP A 300 -11.93 8.43 -3.22
N ASP A 301 -11.72 8.64 -4.52
CA ASP A 301 -12.52 8.08 -5.61
C ASP A 301 -11.60 7.78 -6.81
N ASP A 302 -12.14 7.15 -7.85
CA ASP A 302 -11.40 6.82 -9.07
C ASP A 302 -10.87 8.06 -9.79
N MET A 303 -9.74 7.95 -10.46
CA MET A 303 -9.08 9.09 -11.14
C MET A 303 -9.84 9.66 -12.35
N VAL A 304 -11.04 9.15 -12.66
CA VAL A 304 -11.90 9.65 -13.74
C VAL A 304 -12.31 11.10 -13.47
N LEU A 305 -11.83 12.01 -14.34
CA LEU A 305 -12.05 13.46 -14.24
C LEU A 305 -11.50 14.08 -12.94
N LEU A 306 -10.45 13.50 -12.37
CA LEU A 306 -9.83 13.97 -11.12
C LEU A 306 -9.50 15.47 -11.19
N PHE A 307 -8.80 15.93 -12.25
CA PHE A 307 -8.41 17.34 -12.34
C PHE A 307 -9.62 18.26 -12.28
N LEU A 308 -10.64 17.96 -13.09
CA LEU A 308 -11.85 18.78 -13.17
C LEU A 308 -12.61 18.82 -11.84
N LYS A 309 -12.69 17.69 -11.13
CA LYS A 309 -13.40 17.59 -9.85
C LYS A 309 -12.64 18.32 -8.73
N ILE A 310 -11.32 18.14 -8.66
CA ILE A 310 -10.48 18.87 -7.70
C ILE A 310 -10.52 20.38 -7.98
N ASP A 311 -10.30 20.78 -9.24
CA ASP A 311 -10.37 22.20 -9.62
C ASP A 311 -11.72 22.80 -9.23
N ARG A 312 -12.83 22.11 -9.53
CA ARG A 312 -14.15 22.58 -9.15
C ARG A 312 -14.31 22.73 -7.63
N MET A 313 -13.82 21.78 -6.84
CA MET A 313 -13.87 21.82 -5.38
C MET A 313 -13.10 23.02 -4.81
N ILE A 314 -11.89 23.26 -5.30
CA ILE A 314 -11.02 24.35 -4.84
C ILE A 314 -11.54 25.71 -5.31
N GLN A 315 -11.93 25.84 -6.58
CA GLN A 315 -12.45 27.09 -7.15
C GLN A 315 -13.84 27.45 -6.62
N ARG A 316 -14.60 26.48 -6.09
CA ARG A 316 -15.89 26.72 -5.42
C ARG A 316 -15.74 27.75 -4.30
N ASN A 317 -14.68 27.61 -3.50
CA ASN A 317 -14.27 28.58 -2.50
C ASN A 317 -12.85 28.29 -2.02
N ARG A 318 -11.90 29.18 -2.34
CA ARG A 318 -10.48 29.06 -1.98
C ARG A 318 -10.19 28.93 -0.49
N THR A 319 -11.11 29.25 0.41
CA THR A 319 -10.89 29.01 1.85
C THR A 319 -10.98 27.55 2.23
N ILE A 320 -11.37 26.64 1.32
CA ILE A 320 -11.35 25.19 1.58
C ILE A 320 -9.92 24.65 1.67
N ASP A 321 -8.97 25.28 0.98
CA ASP A 321 -7.59 24.83 0.83
C ASP A 321 -6.88 24.68 2.19
N GLN A 322 -7.21 25.51 3.17
CA GLN A 322 -6.67 25.42 4.54
C GLN A 322 -7.10 24.14 5.29
N TYR A 323 -8.18 23.50 4.84
CA TYR A 323 -8.71 22.27 5.42
C TYR A 323 -8.23 21.02 4.69
N ILE A 324 -7.77 21.12 3.44
CA ILE A 324 -7.31 19.95 2.67
C ILE A 324 -5.80 19.84 2.83
N ASP A 325 -5.32 18.67 3.28
CA ASP A 325 -3.89 18.37 3.34
C ASP A 325 -3.44 17.54 2.13
N GLY A 326 -4.34 16.71 1.59
CA GLY A 326 -4.04 15.79 0.51
C GLY A 326 -5.23 15.41 -0.35
N ILE A 327 -4.94 14.76 -1.47
CA ILE A 327 -5.91 14.23 -2.42
C ILE A 327 -5.74 12.71 -2.45
N ALA A 328 -6.77 12.00 -2.01
CA ALA A 328 -6.85 10.55 -2.03
C ALA A 328 -7.40 10.08 -3.38
N VAL A 329 -6.87 9.01 -3.97
CA VAL A 329 -7.29 8.50 -5.29
C VAL A 329 -7.36 6.99 -5.32
N HIS A 330 -8.28 6.44 -6.13
CA HIS A 330 -8.43 5.00 -6.38
C HIS A 330 -7.97 4.61 -7.78
N TRP A 331 -7.71 3.32 -7.98
CA TRP A 331 -7.05 2.76 -9.17
C TRP A 331 -7.99 2.31 -10.30
N TYR A 332 -9.32 2.25 -10.11
CA TYR A 332 -10.20 1.44 -10.95
C TYR A 332 -10.64 2.09 -12.28
N ALA A 333 -10.07 3.23 -12.65
CA ALA A 333 -10.48 4.03 -13.80
C ALA A 333 -10.21 3.37 -15.17
N THR A 334 -9.20 2.49 -15.32
CA THR A 334 -8.92 1.78 -16.58
C THR A 334 -8.70 0.27 -16.42
N GLU A 335 -9.42 -0.53 -17.22
CA GLU A 335 -9.30 -2.00 -17.23
C GLU A 335 -7.95 -2.52 -17.77
N ASP A 336 -7.23 -1.72 -18.55
CA ASP A 336 -5.95 -2.12 -19.17
C ASP A 336 -4.71 -1.43 -18.56
N MET A 337 -4.90 -0.51 -17.60
CA MET A 337 -3.87 0.36 -17.02
C MET A 337 -3.01 1.10 -18.05
N THR A 338 -3.48 1.23 -19.29
CA THR A 338 -2.70 1.85 -20.36
C THR A 338 -3.03 3.33 -20.47
N PHE A 339 -2.45 4.13 -19.57
CA PHE A 339 -2.08 5.54 -19.78
C PHE A 339 -3.01 6.73 -19.36
N PRO A 340 -4.36 6.66 -19.27
CA PRO A 340 -5.16 7.81 -18.82
C PRO A 340 -4.99 8.19 -17.33
N ASP A 341 -4.88 7.20 -16.44
CA ASP A 341 -5.05 7.44 -15.00
C ASP A 341 -3.95 8.34 -14.43
N PHE A 342 -2.70 8.09 -14.82
CA PHE A 342 -1.58 8.91 -14.38
C PHE A 342 -1.61 10.33 -14.96
N TYR A 343 -2.27 10.55 -16.10
CA TYR A 343 -2.34 11.87 -16.73
C TYR A 343 -3.22 12.82 -15.91
N GLU A 344 -4.36 12.34 -15.43
CA GLU A 344 -5.24 13.11 -14.56
C GLU A 344 -4.55 13.46 -13.23
N LEU A 345 -3.85 12.50 -12.62
CA LEU A 345 -3.06 12.74 -11.41
C LEU A 345 -1.92 13.75 -11.67
N PHE A 346 -1.19 13.59 -12.78
CA PHE A 346 -0.12 14.50 -13.19
C PHE A 346 -0.63 15.94 -13.38
N LEU A 347 -1.72 16.13 -14.13
CA LEU A 347 -2.32 17.45 -14.35
C LEU A 347 -2.75 18.09 -13.04
N THR A 348 -3.41 17.31 -12.18
CA THR A 348 -3.88 17.79 -10.88
C THR A 348 -2.70 18.22 -10.00
N LYS A 349 -1.62 17.44 -9.96
CA LYS A 349 -0.41 17.78 -9.20
C LYS A 349 0.30 19.03 -9.72
N LEU A 350 0.24 19.26 -11.03
CA LEU A 350 0.84 20.43 -11.68
C LEU A 350 0.12 21.72 -11.26
N GLU A 351 -1.20 21.68 -11.18
CA GLU A 351 -2.03 22.83 -10.78
C GLU A 351 -2.07 23.04 -9.27
N TYR A 352 -2.11 21.96 -8.49
CA TYR A 352 -2.26 21.97 -7.03
C TYR A 352 -1.06 21.32 -6.30
N PRO A 353 0.16 21.84 -6.47
CA PRO A 353 1.37 21.22 -5.93
C PRO A 353 1.49 21.28 -4.40
N GLU A 354 0.70 22.08 -3.71
CA GLU A 354 0.67 22.22 -2.25
C GLU A 354 0.14 20.98 -1.53
N PHE A 355 -0.71 20.19 -2.17
CA PHE A 355 -1.26 18.97 -1.59
C PHE A 355 -0.32 17.77 -1.82
N PHE A 356 -0.34 16.82 -0.88
CA PHE A 356 0.16 15.48 -1.15
C PHE A 356 -0.91 14.65 -1.85
N TYR A 357 -0.49 13.62 -2.58
CA TYR A 357 -1.39 12.73 -3.29
C TYR A 357 -1.15 11.31 -2.81
N LEU A 358 -2.21 10.58 -2.49
CA LEU A 358 -2.12 9.23 -1.97
C LEU A 358 -3.13 8.32 -2.66
N PRO A 359 -2.66 7.33 -3.44
CA PRO A 359 -3.46 6.17 -3.79
C PRO A 359 -3.88 5.44 -2.50
N THR A 360 -5.15 5.58 -2.14
CA THR A 360 -5.73 5.11 -0.88
C THR A 360 -6.40 3.76 -1.01
N GLU A 361 -6.67 3.30 -2.24
CA GLU A 361 -7.27 2.00 -2.50
C GLU A 361 -6.95 1.50 -3.90
N ALA A 362 -6.61 0.21 -3.98
CA ALA A 362 -6.55 -0.54 -5.22
C ALA A 362 -6.70 -2.04 -4.93
N CYS A 363 -7.41 -2.75 -5.81
CA CYS A 363 -7.51 -4.22 -5.72
C CYS A 363 -7.62 -4.87 -7.08
N GLU A 364 -7.02 -6.05 -7.22
CA GLU A 364 -7.22 -6.89 -8.38
C GLU A 364 -8.46 -7.79 -8.26
N GLY A 365 -8.95 -8.30 -9.37
CA GLY A 365 -10.12 -9.19 -9.36
C GLY A 365 -11.47 -8.51 -9.09
N TYR A 366 -11.53 -7.19 -9.17
CA TYR A 366 -12.78 -6.42 -9.23
C TYR A 366 -13.51 -6.56 -10.58
N MET A 367 -12.77 -6.72 -11.67
CA MET A 367 -13.32 -6.86 -13.03
C MET A 367 -14.17 -8.13 -13.17
N LYS A 368 -15.24 -8.06 -13.97
CA LYS A 368 -16.11 -9.21 -14.28
C LYS A 368 -15.31 -10.39 -14.87
N ILE A 369 -14.36 -10.07 -15.75
CA ILE A 369 -13.42 -11.06 -16.27
C ILE A 369 -12.34 -11.29 -15.22
N ASN A 370 -12.16 -12.55 -14.81
CA ASN A 370 -11.27 -12.94 -13.71
C ASN A 370 -11.66 -12.40 -12.32
N LYS A 371 -12.96 -12.21 -12.05
CA LYS A 371 -13.45 -11.79 -10.73
C LYS A 371 -12.95 -12.71 -9.59
N GLY A 372 -12.63 -12.11 -8.45
CA GLY A 372 -12.19 -12.80 -7.24
C GLY A 372 -10.76 -13.37 -7.32
N PRO A 373 -10.38 -14.22 -6.35
CA PRO A 373 -9.02 -14.74 -6.24
C PRO A 373 -8.54 -15.52 -7.46
N ARG A 374 -7.29 -15.27 -7.87
CA ARG A 374 -6.57 -16.01 -8.90
C ARG A 374 -5.17 -16.35 -8.40
N LEU A 375 -5.12 -17.35 -7.52
CA LEU A 375 -3.89 -17.78 -6.85
C LEU A 375 -2.73 -17.98 -7.83
N GLY A 376 -1.64 -17.27 -7.57
CA GLY A 376 -0.41 -17.35 -8.35
C GLY A 376 -0.41 -16.59 -9.68
N MET A 377 -1.46 -15.82 -9.99
CA MET A 377 -1.56 -15.09 -11.27
C MET A 377 -0.54 -13.95 -11.36
N TRP A 378 0.59 -14.21 -12.02
CA TRP A 378 1.70 -13.26 -12.13
C TRP A 378 1.31 -11.89 -12.71
N LYS A 379 0.36 -11.88 -13.65
CA LYS A 379 -0.13 -10.67 -14.31
C LYS A 379 -0.60 -9.61 -13.28
N ARG A 380 -1.25 -10.05 -12.18
CA ARG A 380 -1.72 -9.16 -11.12
C ARG A 380 -0.59 -8.47 -10.35
N GLY A 381 0.52 -9.19 -10.12
CA GLY A 381 1.72 -8.59 -9.53
C GLY A 381 2.36 -7.54 -10.45
N ILE A 382 2.39 -7.79 -11.77
CA ILE A 382 2.87 -6.80 -12.75
C ILE A 382 1.98 -5.56 -12.76
N HIS A 383 0.66 -5.72 -12.62
CA HIS A 383 -0.29 -4.61 -12.56
C HIS A 383 -0.04 -3.72 -11.33
N TYR A 384 0.16 -4.30 -10.15
CA TYR A 384 0.53 -3.56 -8.94
C TYR A 384 1.85 -2.80 -9.15
N ALA A 385 2.88 -3.46 -9.67
CA ALA A 385 4.17 -2.80 -9.92
C ALA A 385 4.08 -1.67 -10.95
N LEU A 386 3.30 -1.84 -12.03
CA LEU A 386 3.06 -0.80 -13.03
C LEU A 386 2.35 0.40 -12.41
N SER A 387 1.30 0.14 -11.62
CA SER A 387 0.52 1.15 -10.92
C SER A 387 1.40 1.97 -9.98
N ILE A 388 2.10 1.31 -9.05
CA ILE A 388 2.94 1.96 -8.05
C ILE A 388 4.06 2.77 -8.71
N ILE A 389 4.76 2.24 -9.73
CA ILE A 389 5.80 3.03 -10.43
C ILE A 389 5.18 4.24 -11.12
N GLY A 390 4.05 4.06 -11.81
CA GLY A 390 3.38 5.17 -12.51
C GLY A 390 2.94 6.28 -11.55
N ASP A 391 2.27 5.92 -10.46
CA ASP A 391 1.82 6.85 -9.42
C ASP A 391 3.00 7.62 -8.81
N LEU A 392 4.06 6.92 -8.44
CA LEU A 392 5.29 7.56 -7.92
C LEU A 392 5.92 8.50 -8.95
N LEU A 393 5.92 8.16 -10.24
CA LEU A 393 6.49 9.01 -11.29
C LEU A 393 5.71 10.31 -11.50
N VAL A 394 4.41 10.32 -11.21
CA VAL A 394 3.53 11.51 -11.40
C VAL A 394 3.22 12.28 -10.12
N GLY A 395 3.78 11.89 -8.98
CA GLY A 395 3.76 12.70 -7.76
C GLY A 395 3.04 12.09 -6.56
N ALA A 396 2.54 10.86 -6.66
CA ALA A 396 1.99 10.15 -5.52
C ALA A 396 3.06 9.93 -4.43
N SER A 397 2.64 10.07 -3.18
CA SER A 397 3.50 9.97 -2.00
C SER A 397 3.41 8.60 -1.32
N GLY A 398 2.75 7.62 -1.91
CA GLY A 398 2.58 6.29 -1.32
C GLY A 398 1.66 5.44 -2.16
N TRP A 399 1.25 4.29 -1.62
CA TRP A 399 0.24 3.44 -2.26
C TRP A 399 -0.38 2.46 -1.25
N THR A 400 -1.70 2.32 -1.27
CA THR A 400 -2.44 1.50 -0.31
C THR A 400 -3.24 0.44 -1.04
N ASP A 401 -2.92 -0.82 -0.75
CA ASP A 401 -3.70 -1.97 -1.19
C ASP A 401 -5.08 -1.99 -0.52
N TRP A 402 -5.99 -2.80 -1.04
CA TRP A 402 -7.26 -3.05 -0.39
C TRP A 402 -7.15 -4.06 0.75
N ASN A 403 -7.93 -5.13 0.75
CA ASN A 403 -7.92 -6.12 1.82
C ASN A 403 -6.54 -6.78 1.97
N ILE A 404 -5.92 -6.63 3.14
CA ILE A 404 -4.62 -7.21 3.46
C ILE A 404 -4.65 -8.75 3.40
N VAL A 405 -5.79 -9.36 3.72
CA VAL A 405 -6.01 -10.79 3.57
C VAL A 405 -7.49 -11.08 3.26
N LEU A 406 -7.74 -12.05 2.38
CA LEU A 406 -9.08 -12.57 2.09
C LEU A 406 -9.09 -14.10 2.11
N ASP A 407 -10.27 -14.71 2.14
CA ASP A 407 -10.41 -16.16 2.02
C ASP A 407 -10.28 -16.65 0.55
N LEU A 408 -10.35 -17.97 0.34
CA LEU A 408 -10.31 -18.59 -0.99
C LEU A 408 -11.44 -18.13 -1.94
N GLN A 409 -12.53 -17.56 -1.42
CA GLN A 409 -13.62 -16.99 -2.20
C GLN A 409 -13.38 -15.51 -2.55
N GLY A 410 -12.53 -14.81 -1.79
CA GLY A 410 -12.29 -13.38 -1.90
C GLY A 410 -13.21 -12.56 -1.00
N GLY A 411 -13.63 -13.12 0.13
CA GLY A 411 -14.50 -12.49 1.12
C GLY A 411 -13.99 -12.64 2.56
N PRO A 412 -14.90 -12.51 3.56
CA PRO A 412 -16.35 -12.30 3.42
C PRO A 412 -16.70 -10.93 2.83
N ASN A 413 -17.85 -10.86 2.15
CA ASN A 413 -18.37 -9.61 1.57
C ASN A 413 -19.90 -9.74 1.45
N HIS A 414 -20.66 -8.89 2.13
CA HIS A 414 -22.12 -9.08 2.31
C HIS A 414 -22.93 -8.91 1.01
N ILE A 415 -22.38 -8.23 0.01
CA ILE A 415 -22.97 -8.09 -1.34
C ILE A 415 -22.36 -9.03 -2.38
N ARG A 416 -21.42 -9.90 -1.97
CA ARG A 416 -20.69 -10.84 -2.84
C ARG A 416 -19.85 -10.14 -3.92
N ASN A 417 -19.34 -8.94 -3.61
CA ASN A 417 -18.41 -8.21 -4.46
C ASN A 417 -16.96 -8.70 -4.25
N PHE A 418 -16.74 -10.00 -4.43
CA PHE A 418 -15.44 -10.61 -4.16
C PHE A 418 -14.34 -10.11 -5.09
N VAL A 419 -13.15 -9.91 -4.51
CA VAL A 419 -11.93 -9.45 -5.19
C VAL A 419 -10.74 -10.35 -4.80
N ASP A 420 -9.57 -10.10 -5.34
CA ASP A 420 -8.33 -10.77 -4.93
C ASP A 420 -7.63 -9.98 -3.81
N SER A 421 -6.65 -10.62 -3.17
CA SER A 421 -5.78 -9.99 -2.17
C SER A 421 -4.34 -10.49 -2.34
N PRO A 422 -3.32 -9.70 -1.97
CA PRO A 422 -1.94 -10.18 -1.94
C PRO A 422 -1.75 -11.43 -1.08
N ILE A 423 -2.58 -11.66 -0.06
CA ILE A 423 -2.60 -12.91 0.70
C ILE A 423 -4.01 -13.51 0.72
N ILE A 424 -4.09 -14.80 0.39
CA ILE A 424 -5.33 -15.57 0.41
C ILE A 424 -5.21 -16.71 1.42
N ALA A 425 -6.08 -16.73 2.41
CA ALA A 425 -6.11 -17.73 3.48
C ALA A 425 -7.09 -18.87 3.20
N ASN A 426 -6.72 -20.09 3.56
CA ASN A 426 -7.66 -21.19 3.64
C ASN A 426 -8.27 -21.26 5.05
N THR A 427 -9.36 -20.50 5.27
CA THR A 427 -10.09 -20.46 6.54
C THR A 427 -10.81 -21.76 6.87
N SER A 428 -11.01 -22.66 5.90
CA SER A 428 -11.64 -23.97 6.16
C SER A 428 -10.71 -24.92 6.92
N SER A 429 -9.39 -24.79 6.72
CA SER A 429 -8.40 -25.50 7.53
C SER A 429 -7.81 -24.63 8.65
N GLY A 430 -7.73 -23.32 8.45
CA GLY A 430 -7.11 -22.36 9.38
C GLY A 430 -5.58 -22.48 9.46
N THR A 431 -4.96 -23.34 8.66
CA THR A 431 -3.56 -23.78 8.81
C THR A 431 -2.65 -23.40 7.64
N VAL A 432 -3.18 -22.71 6.63
CA VAL A 432 -2.40 -22.28 5.47
C VAL A 432 -2.93 -20.98 4.87
N PHE A 433 -2.02 -20.11 4.45
CA PHE A 433 -2.30 -19.02 3.53
C PHE A 433 -1.31 -19.01 2.36
N TYR A 434 -1.68 -18.32 1.29
CA TYR A 434 -0.91 -18.23 0.05
C TYR A 434 -0.59 -16.77 -0.25
N LYS A 435 0.70 -16.46 -0.40
CA LYS A 435 1.18 -15.16 -0.86
C LYS A 435 1.18 -15.12 -2.38
N ASN A 436 0.33 -14.27 -2.93
CA ASN A 436 0.21 -14.02 -4.36
C ASN A 436 1.39 -13.18 -4.88
N PRO A 437 1.65 -13.18 -6.21
CA PRO A 437 2.62 -12.28 -6.82
C PRO A 437 2.47 -10.79 -6.45
N MET A 438 1.25 -10.34 -6.14
CA MET A 438 0.97 -8.98 -5.66
C MET A 438 1.69 -8.65 -4.34
N TYR A 439 1.82 -9.61 -3.42
CA TYR A 439 2.55 -9.40 -2.16
C TYR A 439 4.02 -9.05 -2.41
N TYR A 440 4.66 -9.78 -3.32
CA TYR A 440 6.04 -9.54 -3.69
C TYR A 440 6.20 -8.25 -4.48
N ALA A 441 5.24 -7.92 -5.36
CA ALA A 441 5.22 -6.64 -6.07
C ALA A 441 5.17 -5.47 -5.07
N MET A 442 4.29 -5.52 -4.06
CA MET A 442 4.25 -4.53 -2.97
C MET A 442 5.58 -4.45 -2.22
N GLY A 443 6.18 -5.60 -1.90
CA GLY A 443 7.45 -5.67 -1.18
C GLY A 443 8.64 -5.05 -1.91
N HIS A 444 8.64 -4.98 -3.24
CA HIS A 444 9.69 -4.25 -3.98
C HIS A 444 9.70 -2.74 -3.69
N PHE A 445 8.60 -2.20 -3.15
CA PHE A 445 8.46 -0.80 -2.75
C PHE A 445 8.49 -0.67 -1.22
N SER A 446 7.53 -1.30 -0.52
CA SER A 446 7.32 -1.09 0.91
C SER A 446 8.55 -1.49 1.74
N LYS A 447 9.27 -2.54 1.34
CA LYS A 447 10.45 -3.03 2.08
C LYS A 447 11.65 -2.08 1.97
N PHE A 448 11.81 -1.43 0.82
CA PHE A 448 13.03 -0.71 0.48
C PHE A 448 12.87 0.80 0.47
N ILE A 449 11.63 1.29 0.42
CA ILE A 449 11.31 2.72 0.37
C ILE A 449 10.63 3.10 1.71
N PRO A 450 11.40 3.34 2.78
CA PRO A 450 10.84 3.75 4.06
C PRO A 450 10.22 5.15 3.97
N ARG A 451 9.39 5.48 4.97
CA ARG A 451 8.83 6.83 5.10
C ARG A 451 9.93 7.89 5.09
N ASN A 452 9.60 9.07 4.57
CA ASN A 452 10.50 10.20 4.37
C ASN A 452 11.56 10.00 3.28
N SER A 453 11.50 8.91 2.51
CA SER A 453 12.28 8.81 1.27
C SER A 453 11.86 9.86 0.26
N ILE A 454 12.77 10.27 -0.62
CA ILE A 454 12.54 11.34 -1.60
C ILE A 454 12.70 10.77 -3.00
N ARG A 455 11.70 10.99 -3.86
CA ARG A 455 11.84 10.62 -5.28
C ARG A 455 12.81 11.56 -5.98
N LEU A 456 13.75 10.97 -6.72
CA LEU A 456 14.72 11.69 -7.53
C LEU A 456 14.35 11.69 -9.01
N GLY A 457 14.87 12.67 -9.74
CA GLY A 457 14.77 12.72 -11.20
C GLY A 457 15.69 11.73 -11.87
N MET A 458 15.34 11.37 -13.11
CA MET A 458 16.16 10.57 -13.98
C MET A 458 16.20 11.21 -15.37
N LYS A 459 17.30 11.01 -16.08
CA LYS A 459 17.49 11.49 -17.45
C LYS A 459 17.91 10.33 -18.34
N VAL A 460 17.14 10.07 -19.39
CA VAL A 460 17.56 9.14 -20.44
C VAL A 460 18.69 9.79 -21.24
N LEU A 461 19.89 9.19 -21.21
CA LEU A 461 21.07 9.66 -21.95
C LEU A 461 21.20 9.01 -23.32
N LYS A 462 20.82 7.73 -23.40
CA LYS A 462 20.83 6.93 -24.62
C LYS A 462 19.61 6.04 -24.58
N GLN A 463 18.86 6.00 -25.67
CA GLN A 463 17.81 5.04 -25.90
C GLN A 463 17.64 4.88 -27.40
N GLU A 464 17.88 3.68 -27.92
CA GLU A 464 17.54 3.37 -29.30
C GLU A 464 16.01 3.27 -29.44
N LYS A 465 15.45 3.90 -30.48
CA LYS A 465 14.01 3.87 -30.75
C LYS A 465 13.58 2.44 -31.03
N GLN A 466 12.97 1.77 -30.05
CA GLN A 466 12.27 0.52 -30.31
C GLN A 466 10.95 0.83 -31.02
N HIS A 467 10.69 0.13 -32.12
CA HIS A 467 9.52 0.33 -33.00
C HIS A 467 8.17 -0.16 -32.40
N ALA A 468 8.08 -0.35 -31.08
CA ALA A 468 6.85 -0.81 -30.43
C ALA A 468 6.23 0.30 -29.57
N ARG A 469 4.91 0.49 -29.73
CA ARG A 469 4.09 1.38 -28.89
C ARG A 469 4.14 0.85 -27.45
N ILE A 470 4.48 1.75 -26.51
CA ILE A 470 4.63 1.57 -25.04
C ILE A 470 5.95 0.89 -24.65
N GLU A 471 6.84 1.67 -24.05
CA GLU A 471 8.16 1.23 -23.54
C GLU A 471 8.01 0.14 -22.45
N PRO A 472 8.62 -1.06 -22.62
CA PRO A 472 8.47 -2.20 -21.71
C PRO A 472 9.14 -2.03 -20.35
N LEU A 473 10.06 -1.06 -20.25
CA LEU A 473 10.85 -0.80 -19.05
C LEU A 473 10.25 0.38 -18.27
N LYS A 474 10.01 0.18 -16.98
CA LYS A 474 9.57 1.23 -16.03
C LYS A 474 10.53 1.29 -14.87
N ILE A 475 11.00 2.48 -14.51
CA ILE A 475 12.00 2.67 -13.47
C ILE A 475 11.60 3.85 -12.59
N VAL A 476 11.87 3.76 -11.29
CA VAL A 476 11.83 4.88 -10.35
C VAL A 476 13.09 4.87 -9.47
N SER A 477 13.62 6.06 -9.16
CA SER A 477 14.78 6.25 -8.29
C SER A 477 14.42 7.03 -7.04
N ILE A 478 14.83 6.52 -5.88
CA ILE A 478 14.47 7.05 -4.57
C ILE A 478 15.71 7.18 -3.70
N LEU A 479 15.82 8.28 -2.95
CA LEU A 479 16.83 8.49 -1.92
C LEU A 479 16.19 8.29 -0.53
N THR A 480 16.71 7.35 0.25
CA THR A 480 16.19 7.07 1.60
C THR A 480 16.76 8.04 2.65
N PRO A 481 16.12 8.18 3.82
CA PRO A 481 16.68 8.93 4.95
C PRO A 481 18.03 8.42 5.44
N MET A 482 18.34 7.14 5.18
CA MET A 482 19.62 6.49 5.52
C MET A 482 20.72 6.76 4.49
N LYS A 483 20.52 7.71 3.56
CA LYS A 483 21.44 8.03 2.45
C LYS A 483 21.69 6.82 1.52
N GLN A 484 20.67 6.02 1.28
CA GLN A 484 20.73 4.91 0.33
C GLN A 484 19.97 5.27 -0.93
N MET A 485 20.52 4.89 -2.09
CA MET A 485 19.80 4.92 -3.34
C MET A 485 19.02 3.63 -3.50
N VAL A 486 17.75 3.75 -3.87
CA VAL A 486 16.87 2.64 -4.20
C VAL A 486 16.35 2.84 -5.62
N ILE A 487 16.58 1.85 -6.48
CA ILE A 487 16.06 1.84 -7.85
C ILE A 487 15.13 0.65 -7.96
N VAL A 488 13.87 0.89 -8.30
CA VAL A 488 12.93 -0.17 -8.64
C VAL A 488 12.74 -0.15 -10.15
N ALA A 489 13.03 -1.29 -10.79
CA ALA A 489 12.99 -1.45 -12.23
C ALA A 489 12.10 -2.64 -12.60
N LEU A 490 11.15 -2.40 -13.50
CA LEU A 490 10.16 -3.38 -13.96
C LEU A 490 10.31 -3.57 -15.46
N ASN A 491 10.46 -4.83 -15.88
CA ASN A 491 10.29 -5.25 -17.26
C ASN A 491 8.93 -5.93 -17.40
N HIS A 492 7.95 -5.27 -18.02
CA HIS A 492 6.63 -5.84 -18.27
C HIS A 492 6.52 -6.53 -19.65
N ASP A 493 7.60 -6.56 -20.43
CA ASP A 493 7.66 -7.34 -21.67
C ASP A 493 7.48 -8.83 -21.38
N ARG A 494 6.82 -9.53 -22.31
CA ARG A 494 6.46 -10.94 -22.13
C ARG A 494 7.53 -11.92 -22.63
N ILE A 495 8.48 -11.44 -23.43
CA ILE A 495 9.41 -12.28 -24.21
C ILE A 495 10.84 -11.78 -24.07
N THR A 496 11.05 -10.46 -24.01
CA THR A 496 12.37 -9.86 -24.19
C THR A 496 12.97 -9.44 -22.87
N THR A 497 14.19 -9.92 -22.59
CA THR A 497 15.04 -9.39 -21.52
C THR A 497 15.43 -7.95 -21.85
N GLN A 498 15.23 -7.03 -20.92
CA GLN A 498 15.65 -5.64 -21.06
C GLN A 498 17.01 -5.45 -20.38
N SER A 499 17.97 -4.88 -21.09
CA SER A 499 19.27 -4.49 -20.53
C SER A 499 19.36 -2.97 -20.43
N VAL A 500 19.74 -2.46 -19.28
CA VAL A 500 19.85 -1.02 -19.01
C VAL A 500 21.08 -0.73 -18.15
N GLN A 501 21.77 0.37 -18.45
CA GLN A 501 22.79 0.90 -17.55
C GLN A 501 22.26 2.10 -16.78
N ILE A 502 22.42 2.05 -15.46
CA ILE A 502 22.13 3.17 -14.57
C ILE A 502 23.45 3.88 -14.25
N LEU A 503 23.54 5.16 -14.62
CA LEU A 503 24.67 6.03 -14.28
C LEU A 503 24.37 6.76 -12.97
N ASP A 504 25.14 6.44 -11.94
CA ASP A 504 25.33 7.27 -10.75
C ASP A 504 26.58 8.15 -10.94
N SER A 505 26.45 9.45 -10.70
CA SER A 505 27.54 10.40 -11.00
C SER A 505 28.77 10.22 -10.12
N ASN A 506 28.64 9.55 -8.96
CA ASN A 506 29.73 9.33 -8.02
C ASN A 506 30.34 7.92 -8.12
N GLN A 507 29.54 6.92 -8.48
CA GLN A 507 29.96 5.52 -8.49
C GLN A 507 30.16 4.95 -9.91
N GLY A 508 29.58 5.55 -10.94
CA GLY A 508 29.68 5.11 -12.33
C GLY A 508 28.44 4.34 -12.80
N TYR A 509 28.65 3.34 -13.66
CA TYR A 509 27.58 2.59 -14.33
C TYR A 509 27.28 1.28 -13.62
N LEU A 510 26.00 1.01 -13.39
CA LEU A 510 25.48 -0.27 -12.95
C LEU A 510 24.70 -0.91 -14.10
N THR A 511 25.06 -2.14 -14.49
CA THR A 511 24.36 -2.86 -15.55
C THR A 511 23.27 -3.75 -14.96
N LEU A 512 22.04 -3.58 -15.43
CA LEU A 512 20.88 -4.39 -15.06
C LEU A 512 20.42 -5.21 -16.26
N ALA A 513 20.12 -6.49 -16.03
CA ALA A 513 19.47 -7.38 -16.99
C ALA A 513 18.16 -7.88 -16.37
N LEU A 514 17.04 -7.37 -16.87
CA LEU A 514 15.70 -7.68 -16.37
C LEU A 514 15.06 -8.74 -17.25
N LEU A 515 14.84 -9.93 -16.71
CA LEU A 515 14.09 -11.00 -17.38
C LEU A 515 12.68 -10.55 -17.80
N PRO A 516 12.03 -11.21 -18.77
CA PRO A 516 10.64 -10.93 -19.10
C PRO A 516 9.74 -11.02 -17.87
N LYS A 517 8.81 -10.08 -17.73
CA LYS A 517 7.87 -9.98 -16.58
C LYS A 517 8.60 -10.08 -15.24
N SER A 518 9.71 -9.38 -15.07
CA SER A 518 10.45 -9.34 -13.82
C SER A 518 10.47 -7.94 -13.22
N ILE A 519 10.63 -7.89 -11.91
CA ILE A 519 10.87 -6.68 -11.15
C ILE A 519 12.13 -6.87 -10.32
N GLN A 520 12.97 -5.84 -10.34
CA GLN A 520 14.22 -5.79 -9.61
C GLN A 520 14.25 -4.55 -8.72
N THR A 521 14.68 -4.73 -7.46
CA THR A 521 15.02 -3.60 -6.58
C THR A 521 16.51 -3.62 -6.30
N ILE A 522 17.16 -2.50 -6.58
CA ILE A 522 18.58 -2.30 -6.40
C ILE A 522 18.78 -1.30 -5.28
N VAL A 523 19.69 -1.62 -4.34
CA VAL A 523 19.99 -0.76 -3.19
C VAL A 523 21.49 -0.61 -3.03
N TYR A 524 21.97 0.63 -2.85
CA TYR A 524 23.37 0.91 -2.53
C TYR A 524 23.52 2.20 -1.71
N ASP A 525 24.61 2.28 -0.96
CA ASP A 525 24.92 3.47 -0.15
C ASP A 525 25.46 4.60 -1.04
N VAL A 526 25.00 5.83 -0.81
CA VAL A 526 25.52 7.02 -1.48
C VAL A 526 26.76 7.53 -0.73
N ALA A 527 27.77 8.04 -1.45
CA ALA A 527 28.94 8.66 -0.83
C ALA A 527 28.52 9.79 0.15
N SER A 528 29.23 9.88 1.28
CA SER A 528 28.82 10.68 2.45
C SER A 528 28.78 12.18 2.20
#